data_AF-A0AAV4KCY6-F1
#
_entry.id   AF-A0AAV4KCY6-F1
#
_cell.length_a   1.000
_cell.length_b   1.000
_cell.length_c   1.000
_cell.angle_alpha   90.00
_cell.angle_beta   90.00
_cell.angle_gamma   90.00
#
_symmetry.space_group_name_H-M   'P 1'
#
loop_
_entity.id
_entity.type
_entity.pdbx_description
1 polymer ?
#
loop_
_entity_poly.entity_id
_entity_poly.type
_entity_poly.pdbx_seq_one_letter_code
_entity_poly.pdbx_strand_id
1 'polypeptide(L)'
;MRPIVRLVRPPPRAPVSAGAPDGLRTAVSPTAASLGDPAAVMAETDPMAEESQVAAGGNGDGGDDGGGGTDHTGLRRNLGFRDLVVYGLLFIAPMAPVGVFGTLDAKSHGAVALVYVVATVAMAFTAFSYAQMVRVAPQAGSVFTYARKGLGEGPGFVAGWMAMLDYLLIPAVAYLFAGIAMEALVPAVDRWVWTGIAVVLTTLLNLWGVRAAARVGFAVLATEIAVLLVFVVSAVVVLVRDGARRDWWSPLVGDASFSLAAVLGAVSVAVLSYLGFDAIASFAEEVTGGSAKVARALLFCLALAGVLFVAQTWLVALLEPVSSAELAADPGKQGSAFYDAVDASVGDWLHDLVAASKAIGAAFAALAGQAAGGRLLFAMGRDRRLPHLLARTDGGVPRVALLVSATVTMVAAVWAARRDDGLDHLVSVVDVGALTAFVLLHASVVGWFAVRRAEGPPHVLKHVVAPVVGAAILLAVIVEASVEAQVVGVVWLGVGLVVLAVQGASRTR
;
A
#
# COMPACT_ATOMS: atom_id res chain seq x y z
N MET A 1 -21.66 43.72 33.77
CA MET A 1 -21.49 43.58 35.23
C MET A 1 -20.10 43.03 35.51
N ARG A 2 -19.43 43.56 36.55
CA ARG A 2 -17.98 43.56 36.93
C ARG A 2 -17.39 42.16 37.33
N PRO A 3 -16.12 42.00 37.82
CA PRO A 3 -14.79 42.30 37.21
C PRO A 3 -13.61 41.32 37.64
N ILE A 4 -12.36 41.60 37.17
CA ILE A 4 -11.00 41.48 37.79
C ILE A 4 -10.55 40.18 38.53
N VAL A 5 -9.34 39.65 38.20
CA VAL A 5 -8.23 39.31 39.16
C VAL A 5 -6.83 39.36 38.48
N ARG A 6 -5.88 40.07 39.12
CA ARG A 6 -4.40 40.08 38.89
C ARG A 6 -3.73 39.03 39.79
N LEU A 7 -2.62 38.41 39.36
CA LEU A 7 -1.75 37.60 40.22
C LEU A 7 -0.28 38.06 40.19
N VAL A 8 0.33 38.01 41.38
CA VAL A 8 1.60 38.60 41.83
C VAL A 8 2.70 37.52 41.93
N ARG A 9 3.97 37.86 41.66
CA ARG A 9 5.16 37.00 41.85
C ARG A 9 5.76 37.13 43.28
N PRO A 10 6.42 36.09 43.82
CA PRO A 10 7.35 36.20 44.95
C PRO A 10 8.85 35.94 44.59
N PRO A 11 9.82 36.28 45.48
CA PRO A 11 11.27 36.39 45.18
C PRO A 11 12.14 35.19 45.68
N PRO A 12 13.48 35.15 45.42
CA PRO A 12 14.34 33.99 45.65
C PRO A 12 15.16 34.03 46.96
N ARG A 13 15.71 32.89 47.40
CA ARG A 13 16.70 32.76 48.49
C ARG A 13 17.81 31.74 48.17
N ALA A 14 18.96 31.96 48.81
CA ALA A 14 20.34 31.53 48.56
C ALA A 14 20.78 30.21 49.29
N PRO A 15 22.03 29.71 49.10
CA PRO A 15 22.44 28.30 49.23
C PRO A 15 23.41 27.98 50.41
N VAL A 16 23.62 26.68 50.74
CA VAL A 16 24.66 26.08 51.64
C VAL A 16 24.73 24.55 51.34
N SER A 17 25.76 23.74 51.62
CA SER A 17 27.19 23.64 51.29
C SER A 17 27.66 22.19 51.59
N ALA A 18 28.77 21.75 50.96
CA ALA A 18 29.83 20.82 51.41
C ALA A 18 29.59 19.33 51.80
N GLY A 19 30.47 18.46 51.28
CA GLY A 19 30.88 17.20 51.94
C GLY A 19 31.38 16.06 51.02
N ALA A 20 32.70 15.89 50.89
CA ALA A 20 33.42 14.65 50.49
C ALA A 20 34.03 13.99 51.77
N PRO A 21 34.92 12.94 51.79
CA PRO A 21 35.55 12.14 50.71
C PRO A 21 35.81 10.61 51.02
N ASP A 22 36.52 9.95 50.08
CA ASP A 22 37.59 8.90 50.19
C ASP A 22 37.41 7.50 50.84
N GLY A 23 38.05 6.49 50.21
CA GLY A 23 38.31 5.18 50.84
C GLY A 23 38.87 4.01 50.00
N LEU A 24 40.10 4.16 49.49
CA LEU A 24 41.11 3.17 49.02
C LEU A 24 41.11 1.68 49.52
N ARG A 25 41.63 0.76 48.67
CA ARG A 25 42.72 -0.28 48.86
C ARG A 25 42.43 -1.74 48.40
N THR A 26 43.10 -2.24 47.34
CA THR A 26 44.23 -3.23 47.27
C THR A 26 43.93 -4.65 47.79
N ALA A 27 44.41 -5.80 47.30
CA ALA A 27 45.22 -6.30 46.16
C ALA A 27 45.34 -7.84 46.36
N VAL A 28 46.02 -8.54 45.43
CA VAL A 28 46.72 -9.85 45.57
C VAL A 28 46.07 -11.12 44.94
N SER A 29 46.74 -11.64 43.90
CA SER A 29 46.76 -13.04 43.37
C SER A 29 48.00 -13.78 43.96
N PRO A 30 48.37 -15.07 43.69
CA PRO A 30 48.08 -15.96 42.53
C PRO A 30 48.04 -17.51 42.78
N THR A 31 48.12 -18.30 41.68
CA THR A 31 48.50 -19.74 41.51
C THR A 31 47.46 -20.83 41.87
N ALA A 32 47.25 -21.95 41.15
CA ALA A 32 47.88 -22.59 39.97
C ALA A 32 46.96 -23.69 39.35
N ALA A 33 47.17 -23.95 38.05
CA ALA A 33 47.17 -25.24 37.32
C ALA A 33 45.90 -26.11 37.10
N SER A 34 45.69 -26.43 35.80
CA SER A 34 45.49 -27.78 35.22
C SER A 34 44.10 -28.20 34.66
N LEU A 35 44.05 -28.24 33.31
CA LEU A 35 43.42 -29.23 32.41
C LEU A 35 41.88 -29.29 32.26
N GLY A 36 41.42 -29.17 31.00
CA GLY A 36 40.25 -29.89 30.48
C GLY A 36 39.21 -29.08 29.68
N ASP A 37 39.32 -29.15 28.34
CA ASP A 37 38.32 -29.05 27.25
C ASP A 37 37.13 -28.04 27.25
N PRO A 38 36.81 -27.37 26.11
CA PRO A 38 35.80 -26.33 26.03
C PRO A 38 34.45 -26.85 25.49
N ALA A 39 33.41 -26.86 26.31
CA ALA A 39 32.02 -26.75 25.86
C ALA A 39 31.07 -26.62 27.06
N ALA A 40 30.70 -25.39 27.43
CA ALA A 40 29.32 -24.94 27.62
C ALA A 40 29.21 -23.65 28.48
N VAL A 41 28.25 -22.82 28.06
CA VAL A 41 27.47 -21.81 28.82
C VAL A 41 28.06 -20.39 28.99
N MET A 42 27.42 -19.42 28.32
CA MET A 42 26.90 -18.12 28.81
C MET A 42 25.88 -17.66 27.73
N ALA A 43 24.59 -17.35 27.92
CA ALA A 43 23.82 -16.73 29.01
C ALA A 43 24.32 -15.33 29.40
N GLU A 44 23.93 -14.32 28.63
CA GLU A 44 23.85 -12.90 29.03
C GLU A 44 22.97 -12.16 27.99
N THR A 45 21.67 -12.00 28.25
CA THR A 45 21.00 -10.78 28.75
C THR A 45 21.30 -9.51 27.95
N ASP A 46 20.31 -9.15 27.12
CA ASP A 46 20.17 -7.94 26.31
C ASP A 46 19.41 -6.87 27.11
N PRO A 47 19.91 -5.63 27.21
CA PRO A 47 19.06 -4.50 27.57
C PRO A 47 19.07 -3.44 26.45
N MET A 48 18.17 -3.58 25.48
CA MET A 48 17.68 -2.45 24.67
C MET A 48 16.37 -1.91 25.26
N ALA A 49 16.50 -0.98 26.19
CA ALA A 49 15.42 -0.06 26.57
C ALA A 49 16.02 1.24 27.09
N GLU A 50 16.02 2.29 26.27
CA GLU A 50 15.54 3.62 26.67
C GLU A 50 15.59 4.64 25.52
N GLU A 51 14.73 5.65 25.64
CA GLU A 51 14.62 6.91 24.89
C GLU A 51 13.73 6.98 23.64
N SER A 52 12.52 7.55 23.84
CA SER A 52 12.17 8.84 23.21
C SER A 52 10.82 9.35 23.73
N GLN A 53 10.81 10.39 24.58
CA GLN A 53 9.76 11.42 24.59
C GLN A 53 10.18 12.74 25.29
N VAL A 54 10.40 13.77 24.46
CA VAL A 54 9.88 15.17 24.52
C VAL A 54 10.30 16.12 25.67
N ALA A 55 11.18 17.05 25.28
CA ALA A 55 11.15 18.53 25.40
C ALA A 55 11.20 19.31 26.73
N ALA A 56 12.09 20.33 26.68
CA ALA A 56 12.06 21.68 27.26
C ALA A 56 12.62 21.91 28.68
N GLY A 57 13.73 22.66 28.75
CA GLY A 57 14.11 23.45 29.92
C GLY A 57 15.62 23.66 30.06
N GLY A 58 16.15 24.80 29.62
CA GLY A 58 17.51 25.22 29.96
C GLY A 58 17.70 26.72 29.72
N ASN A 59 17.93 27.48 30.80
CA ASN A 59 18.19 28.93 30.75
C ASN A 59 19.53 29.21 31.46
N GLY A 60 20.46 29.90 30.77
CA GLY A 60 21.72 30.52 31.26
C GLY A 60 22.93 29.57 31.37
N ASP A 61 24.17 29.88 30.94
CA ASP A 61 24.82 31.17 30.68
C ASP A 61 26.14 30.96 29.87
N GLY A 62 26.53 31.98 29.08
CA GLY A 62 27.92 32.32 28.71
C GLY A 62 28.74 31.49 27.72
N GLY A 63 28.90 31.99 26.47
CA GLY A 63 30.00 31.60 25.58
C GLY A 63 29.73 31.88 24.10
N ASP A 64 30.16 33.04 23.63
CA ASP A 64 30.22 33.48 22.23
C ASP A 64 31.11 32.55 21.40
N ASP A 65 30.58 31.99 20.31
CA ASP A 65 31.30 31.77 19.05
C ASP A 65 30.33 31.40 17.93
N GLY A 66 30.28 32.26 16.91
CA GLY A 66 29.44 32.10 15.73
C GLY A 66 29.86 30.90 14.86
N GLY A 67 28.91 30.00 14.62
CA GLY A 67 29.03 28.90 13.66
C GLY A 67 27.65 28.48 13.18
N GLY A 68 27.37 28.65 11.88
CA GLY A 68 26.06 28.42 11.27
C GLY A 68 25.52 27.01 11.50
N GLY A 69 24.42 26.92 12.26
CA GLY A 69 23.63 25.70 12.37
C GLY A 69 22.85 25.48 11.07
N THR A 70 23.31 24.53 10.26
CA THR A 70 22.49 23.94 9.21
C THR A 70 21.37 23.15 9.88
N ASP A 71 20.13 23.61 9.77
CA ASP A 71 18.93 22.89 10.20
C ASP A 71 18.95 21.45 9.68
N HIS A 72 19.07 20.47 10.60
CA HIS A 72 18.91 19.05 10.29
C HIS A 72 17.43 18.74 10.03
N THR A 73 16.94 19.10 8.84
CA THR A 73 15.55 18.91 8.38
C THR A 73 15.31 17.60 7.62
N GLY A 74 16.24 16.63 7.69
CA GLY A 74 16.15 15.36 6.96
C GLY A 74 15.59 14.20 7.80
N LEU A 75 14.83 13.30 7.17
CA LEU A 75 14.38 12.04 7.78
C LEU A 75 15.58 11.14 8.14
N ARG A 76 15.46 10.37 9.23
CA ARG A 76 16.54 9.47 9.69
C ARG A 76 16.64 8.27 8.73
N ARG A 77 17.84 8.05 8.19
CA ARG A 77 18.11 6.91 7.29
C ARG A 77 18.38 5.63 8.06
N ASN A 78 17.35 4.83 8.31
CA ASN A 78 17.46 3.56 9.04
C ASN A 78 16.98 2.33 8.24
N LEU A 79 16.35 2.51 7.07
CA LEU A 79 15.78 1.40 6.32
C LEU A 79 16.81 0.73 5.42
N GLY A 80 16.91 -0.59 5.52
CA GLY A 80 17.69 -1.46 4.64
C GLY A 80 16.89 -1.96 3.44
N PHE A 81 17.55 -2.76 2.59
CA PHE A 81 16.86 -3.39 1.44
C PHE A 81 15.80 -4.38 1.90
N ARG A 82 16.10 -5.15 2.96
CA ARG A 82 15.17 -6.15 3.52
C ARG A 82 13.91 -5.47 4.04
N ASP A 83 14.06 -4.37 4.78
CA ASP A 83 12.92 -3.61 5.31
C ASP A 83 12.05 -3.08 4.18
N LEU A 84 12.65 -2.52 3.12
CA LEU A 84 11.91 -2.08 1.94
C LEU A 84 11.15 -3.22 1.25
N VAL A 85 11.73 -4.42 1.20
CA VAL A 85 11.04 -5.58 0.61
C VAL A 85 9.84 -5.97 1.45
N VAL A 86 9.99 -6.04 2.78
CA VAL A 86 8.89 -6.41 3.67
C VAL A 86 7.79 -5.34 3.65
N TYR A 87 8.14 -4.05 3.73
CA TYR A 87 7.16 -2.97 3.57
C TYR A 87 6.50 -2.99 2.20
N GLY A 88 7.25 -3.26 1.14
CA GLY A 88 6.70 -3.37 -0.22
C GLY A 88 5.67 -4.49 -0.35
N LEU A 89 5.99 -5.67 0.20
CA LEU A 89 5.04 -6.78 0.22
C LEU A 89 3.82 -6.49 1.11
N LEU A 90 3.98 -5.75 2.21
CA LEU A 90 2.85 -5.32 3.03
C LEU A 90 1.87 -4.43 2.25
N PHE A 91 2.35 -3.58 1.35
CA PHE A 91 1.49 -2.72 0.52
C PHE A 91 0.89 -3.45 -0.67
N ILE A 92 1.63 -4.37 -1.30
CA ILE A 92 1.14 -5.14 -2.46
C ILE A 92 0.14 -6.22 -2.04
N ALA A 93 0.26 -6.75 -0.81
CA ALA A 93 -0.51 -7.87 -0.26
C ALA A 93 -0.39 -9.16 -1.11
N PRO A 94 0.44 -10.14 -0.71
CA PRO A 94 0.66 -11.38 -1.47
C PRO A 94 -0.61 -12.21 -1.75
N MET A 95 -1.66 -12.03 -0.94
CA MET A 95 -2.98 -12.65 -1.14
C MET A 95 -4.01 -11.71 -1.80
N ALA A 96 -3.57 -10.66 -2.51
CA ALA A 96 -4.48 -9.83 -3.32
C ALA A 96 -5.31 -10.66 -4.32
N PRO A 97 -4.74 -11.64 -5.07
CA PRO A 97 -5.49 -12.42 -6.06
C PRO A 97 -6.66 -13.22 -5.50
N VAL A 98 -6.58 -13.67 -4.24
CA VAL A 98 -7.67 -14.40 -3.56
C VAL A 98 -9.00 -13.65 -3.66
N GLY A 99 -8.98 -12.32 -3.55
CA GLY A 99 -10.20 -11.51 -3.56
C GLY A 99 -10.80 -11.24 -4.95
N VAL A 100 -10.03 -11.43 -6.02
CA VAL A 100 -10.46 -11.13 -7.40
C VAL A 100 -10.42 -12.33 -8.33
N PHE A 101 -10.01 -13.50 -7.83
CA PHE A 101 -9.80 -14.71 -8.63
C PHE A 101 -11.02 -15.03 -9.50
N GLY A 102 -12.22 -15.13 -8.92
CA GLY A 102 -13.41 -15.50 -9.68
C GLY A 102 -13.81 -14.47 -10.75
N THR A 103 -13.59 -13.17 -10.49
CA THR A 103 -13.82 -12.12 -11.50
C THR A 103 -12.83 -12.23 -12.65
N LEU A 104 -11.56 -12.51 -12.35
CA LEU A 104 -10.55 -12.72 -13.38
C LEU A 104 -10.81 -14.00 -14.17
N ASP A 105 -11.23 -15.08 -13.51
CA ASP A 105 -11.57 -16.36 -14.16
C ASP A 105 -12.73 -16.18 -15.13
N ALA A 106 -13.83 -15.59 -14.67
CA ALA A 106 -14.98 -15.26 -15.50
C ALA A 106 -14.63 -14.38 -16.70
N LYS A 107 -13.92 -13.27 -16.47
CA LYS A 107 -13.65 -12.26 -17.51
C LYS A 107 -12.60 -12.71 -18.52
N SER A 108 -11.68 -13.60 -18.14
CA SER A 108 -10.62 -14.11 -19.02
C SER A 108 -10.93 -15.45 -19.69
N HIS A 109 -12.14 -15.98 -19.47
CA HIS A 109 -12.55 -17.32 -19.90
C HIS A 109 -11.64 -18.43 -19.33
N GLY A 110 -11.22 -18.29 -18.08
CA GLY A 110 -10.36 -19.26 -17.37
C GLY A 110 -8.86 -19.03 -17.49
N ALA A 111 -8.40 -18.04 -18.27
CA ALA A 111 -6.98 -17.77 -18.52
C ALA A 111 -6.30 -16.91 -17.42
N VAL A 112 -6.61 -17.14 -16.14
CA VAL A 112 -6.23 -16.24 -15.02
C VAL A 112 -4.72 -16.11 -14.84
N ALA A 113 -3.97 -17.19 -15.01
CA ALA A 113 -2.51 -17.13 -14.86
C ALA A 113 -1.89 -16.27 -15.97
N LEU A 114 -2.40 -16.36 -17.21
CA LEU A 114 -1.97 -15.49 -18.30
C LEU A 114 -2.30 -14.02 -18.01
N VAL A 115 -3.48 -13.74 -17.45
CA VAL A 115 -3.84 -12.38 -17.02
C VAL A 115 -2.79 -11.82 -16.06
N TYR A 116 -2.37 -12.58 -15.04
CA TYR A 116 -1.34 -12.13 -14.11
C TYR A 116 0.05 -12.00 -14.75
N VAL A 117 0.41 -12.86 -15.71
CA VAL A 117 1.66 -12.70 -16.49
C VAL A 117 1.63 -11.38 -17.26
N VAL A 118 0.55 -11.10 -17.99
CA VAL A 118 0.41 -9.86 -18.78
C VAL A 118 0.36 -8.63 -17.86
N ALA A 119 -0.37 -8.70 -16.75
CA ALA A 119 -0.43 -7.64 -15.75
C ALA A 119 0.95 -7.38 -15.11
N THR A 120 1.73 -8.43 -14.81
CA THR A 120 3.11 -8.28 -14.30
C THR A 120 3.96 -7.51 -15.30
N VAL A 121 3.88 -7.85 -16.58
CA VAL A 121 4.65 -7.18 -17.65
C VAL A 121 4.21 -5.72 -17.79
N ALA A 122 2.91 -5.45 -17.80
CA ALA A 122 2.35 -4.10 -17.85
C ALA A 122 2.87 -3.25 -16.67
N MET A 123 2.79 -3.78 -15.46
CA MET A 123 3.23 -3.10 -14.25
C MET A 123 4.75 -3.01 -14.14
N ALA A 124 5.51 -3.89 -14.79
CA ALA A 124 6.97 -3.81 -14.84
C ALA A 124 7.47 -2.57 -15.59
N PHE A 125 6.78 -2.15 -16.65
CA PHE A 125 7.08 -0.87 -17.30
C PHE A 125 6.86 0.30 -16.34
N THR A 126 5.74 0.30 -15.60
CA THR A 126 5.42 1.35 -14.62
C THR A 126 6.45 1.37 -13.49
N ALA A 127 6.82 0.21 -12.95
CA ALA A 127 7.85 0.06 -11.95
C ALA A 127 9.23 0.54 -12.44
N PHE A 128 9.55 0.27 -13.71
CA PHE A 128 10.76 0.78 -14.32
C PHE A 128 10.76 2.31 -14.42
N SER A 129 9.64 2.93 -14.82
CA SER A 129 9.47 4.38 -14.84
C SER A 129 9.61 5.00 -13.44
N TYR A 130 9.03 4.37 -12.40
CA TYR A 130 9.27 4.73 -11.00
C TYR A 130 10.74 4.64 -10.62
N ALA A 131 11.41 3.54 -10.98
CA ALA A 131 12.81 3.32 -10.70
C ALA A 131 13.74 4.39 -11.33
N GLN A 132 13.34 4.99 -12.45
CA GLN A 132 14.03 6.16 -13.02
C GLN A 132 13.72 7.42 -12.19
N MET A 133 12.45 7.74 -11.98
CA MET A 133 12.05 9.02 -11.38
C MET A 133 12.39 9.14 -9.90
N VAL A 134 12.42 8.04 -9.14
CA VAL A 134 12.85 8.04 -7.74
C VAL A 134 14.30 8.47 -7.58
N ARG A 135 15.14 8.27 -8.60
CA ARG A 135 16.54 8.73 -8.62
C ARG A 135 16.62 10.24 -8.89
N VAL A 136 15.70 10.77 -9.69
CA VAL A 136 15.59 12.19 -10.04
C VAL A 136 14.98 13.02 -8.90
N ALA A 137 14.00 12.47 -8.18
CA ALA A 137 13.30 13.15 -7.10
C ALA A 137 13.13 12.26 -5.86
N PRO A 138 14.20 12.01 -5.09
CA PRO A 138 14.11 11.20 -3.88
C PRO A 138 13.22 11.79 -2.79
N GLN A 139 13.00 13.11 -2.82
CA GLN A 139 12.48 13.84 -1.65
C GLN A 139 10.97 13.70 -1.38
N ALA A 140 10.19 13.15 -2.31
CA ALA A 140 8.73 13.11 -2.13
C ALA A 140 8.00 11.95 -2.82
N GLY A 141 8.74 10.89 -3.22
CA GLY A 141 8.27 9.51 -3.48
C GLY A 141 6.97 9.24 -4.25
N SER A 142 6.36 10.22 -4.90
CA SER A 142 4.97 10.14 -5.40
C SER A 142 4.88 10.59 -6.85
N VAL A 143 3.90 10.03 -7.57
CA VAL A 143 3.61 10.38 -8.96
C VAL A 143 3.43 11.89 -9.14
N PHE A 144 2.75 12.55 -8.20
CA PHE A 144 2.56 14.00 -8.20
C PHE A 144 3.90 14.73 -8.36
N THR A 145 4.90 14.38 -7.55
CA THR A 145 6.23 14.99 -7.59
C THR A 145 6.94 14.68 -8.90
N TYR A 146 6.85 13.45 -9.39
CA TYR A 146 7.50 13.03 -10.63
C TYR A 146 6.90 13.74 -11.84
N ALA A 147 5.58 13.76 -11.97
CA ALA A 147 4.85 14.49 -13.00
C ALA A 147 5.14 16.00 -12.93
N ARG A 148 5.19 16.58 -11.72
CA ARG A 148 5.56 17.99 -11.54
C ARG A 148 6.97 18.31 -12.05
N LYS A 149 7.95 17.46 -11.76
CA LYS A 149 9.33 17.64 -12.24
C LYS A 149 9.45 17.44 -13.75
N GLY A 150 8.85 16.38 -14.29
CA GLY A 150 8.98 16.04 -15.71
C GLY A 150 8.16 16.94 -16.64
N LEU A 151 6.93 17.29 -16.24
CA LEU A 151 5.93 17.93 -17.10
C LEU A 151 5.54 19.34 -16.64
N GLY A 152 5.69 19.66 -15.35
CA GLY A 152 5.33 20.96 -14.77
C GLY A 152 4.14 20.91 -13.82
N GLU A 153 3.77 22.06 -13.24
CA GLU A 153 2.77 22.17 -12.16
C GLU A 153 1.38 21.62 -12.52
N GLY A 154 0.87 21.93 -13.72
CA GLY A 154 -0.46 21.53 -14.15
C GLY A 154 -0.63 20.00 -14.24
N PRO A 155 0.17 19.31 -15.08
CA PRO A 155 0.16 17.85 -15.14
C PRO A 155 0.52 17.18 -13.81
N GLY A 156 1.40 17.79 -13.01
CA GLY A 156 1.69 17.37 -11.65
C GLY A 156 0.44 17.31 -10.79
N PHE A 157 -0.35 18.39 -10.76
CA PHE A 157 -1.63 18.43 -10.05
C PHE A 157 -2.62 17.37 -10.55
N VAL A 158 -2.77 17.22 -11.87
CA VAL A 158 -3.67 16.21 -12.45
C VAL A 158 -3.26 14.80 -12.00
N ALA A 159 -1.96 14.48 -12.00
CA ALA A 159 -1.47 13.19 -11.54
C ALA A 159 -1.80 12.93 -10.06
N GLY A 160 -1.59 13.93 -9.20
CA GLY A 160 -1.97 13.83 -7.78
C GLY A 160 -3.48 13.74 -7.56
N TRP A 161 -4.27 14.44 -8.38
CA TRP A 161 -5.74 14.40 -8.31
C TRP A 161 -6.29 13.04 -8.73
N MET A 162 -5.77 12.45 -9.79
CA MET A 162 -6.16 11.11 -10.23
C MET A 162 -5.71 10.03 -9.24
N ALA A 163 -4.48 10.12 -8.70
CA ALA A 163 -4.01 9.23 -7.65
C ALA A 163 -4.82 9.36 -6.34
N MET A 164 -5.42 10.52 -6.07
CA MET A 164 -6.28 10.69 -4.89
C MET A 164 -7.54 9.82 -4.96
N LEU A 165 -8.09 9.59 -6.16
CA LEU A 165 -9.25 8.71 -6.34
C LEU A 165 -8.94 7.30 -5.83
N ASP A 166 -7.78 6.79 -6.24
CA ASP A 166 -7.24 5.50 -5.83
C ASP A 166 -7.04 5.41 -4.30
N TYR A 167 -6.31 6.36 -3.71
CA TYR A 167 -6.10 6.39 -2.25
C TYR A 167 -7.39 6.45 -1.42
N LEU A 168 -8.47 7.02 -1.97
CA LEU A 168 -9.75 7.13 -1.30
C LEU A 168 -10.62 5.86 -1.43
N LEU A 169 -10.40 5.07 -2.49
CA LEU A 169 -11.24 3.92 -2.83
C LEU A 169 -10.57 2.56 -2.63
N ILE A 170 -9.23 2.45 -2.63
CA ILE A 170 -8.52 1.21 -2.23
C ILE A 170 -9.03 0.67 -0.89
N PRO A 171 -9.20 1.50 0.17
CA PRO A 171 -9.73 0.99 1.44
C PRO A 171 -11.12 0.38 1.28
N ALA A 172 -11.96 0.91 0.37
CA ALA A 172 -13.29 0.37 0.12
C ALA A 172 -13.24 -1.05 -0.44
N VAL A 173 -12.34 -1.29 -1.40
CA VAL A 173 -12.10 -2.64 -1.95
C VAL A 173 -11.57 -3.58 -0.88
N ALA A 174 -10.62 -3.14 -0.07
CA ALA A 174 -10.07 -3.94 1.01
C ALA A 174 -11.13 -4.28 2.09
N TYR A 175 -12.02 -3.35 2.44
CA TYR A 175 -13.16 -3.67 3.32
C TYR A 175 -14.15 -4.63 2.68
N LEU A 176 -14.41 -4.52 1.38
CA LEU A 176 -15.24 -5.45 0.64
C LEU A 176 -14.64 -6.86 0.65
N PHE A 177 -13.32 -6.99 0.42
CA PHE A 177 -12.63 -8.29 0.56
C PHE A 177 -12.76 -8.86 1.96
N ALA A 178 -12.63 -8.03 2.99
CA ALA A 178 -12.84 -8.48 4.36
C ALA A 178 -14.28 -8.94 4.59
N GLY A 179 -15.27 -8.23 4.01
CA GLY A 179 -16.67 -8.60 4.09
C GLY A 179 -16.99 -9.93 3.41
N ILE A 180 -16.48 -10.14 2.19
CA ILE A 180 -16.64 -11.39 1.43
C ILE A 180 -15.98 -12.56 2.17
N ALA A 181 -14.76 -12.37 2.68
CA ALA A 181 -14.06 -13.40 3.43
C ALA A 181 -14.78 -13.77 4.75
N MET A 182 -15.37 -12.78 5.43
CA MET A 182 -16.17 -13.02 6.63
C MET A 182 -17.52 -13.68 6.34
N GLU A 183 -18.15 -13.36 5.20
CA GLU A 183 -19.35 -14.06 4.72
C GLU A 183 -19.05 -15.54 4.41
N ALA A 184 -17.88 -15.84 3.82
CA ALA A 184 -17.45 -17.22 3.61
C ALA A 184 -17.33 -18.01 4.94
N LEU A 185 -16.81 -17.37 6.00
CA LEU A 185 -16.74 -17.96 7.34
C LEU A 185 -18.09 -18.05 8.06
N VAL A 186 -18.95 -17.04 7.87
CA VAL A 186 -20.25 -16.92 8.54
C VAL A 186 -21.32 -16.59 7.50
N PRO A 187 -21.80 -17.59 6.71
CA PRO A 187 -22.73 -17.36 5.60
C PRO A 187 -24.11 -16.85 6.02
N ALA A 188 -24.42 -16.91 7.32
CA ALA A 188 -25.66 -16.37 7.88
C ALA A 188 -25.71 -14.83 7.90
N VAL A 189 -24.59 -14.15 7.64
CA VAL A 189 -24.48 -12.69 7.67
C VAL A 189 -23.91 -12.20 6.34
N ASP A 190 -24.71 -11.43 5.62
CA ASP A 190 -24.34 -10.90 4.30
C ASP A 190 -23.03 -10.09 4.31
N ARG A 191 -22.25 -10.18 3.23
CA ARG A 191 -20.99 -9.42 3.04
C ARG A 191 -21.09 -7.92 3.32
N TRP A 192 -22.22 -7.27 3.03
CA TRP A 192 -22.37 -5.83 3.23
C TRP A 192 -22.37 -5.45 4.72
N VAL A 193 -22.87 -6.33 5.59
CA VAL A 193 -22.87 -6.13 7.05
C VAL A 193 -21.43 -6.22 7.55
N TRP A 194 -20.72 -7.28 7.17
CA TRP A 194 -19.31 -7.46 7.54
C TRP A 194 -18.41 -6.34 7.02
N THR A 195 -18.64 -5.91 5.76
CA THR A 195 -17.94 -4.76 5.16
C THR A 195 -18.16 -3.50 5.99
N GLY A 196 -19.41 -3.19 6.35
CA GLY A 196 -19.73 -2.03 7.18
C GLY A 196 -19.13 -2.10 8.59
N ILE A 197 -19.17 -3.28 9.22
CA ILE A 197 -18.53 -3.52 10.52
C ILE A 197 -17.03 -3.25 10.42
N ALA A 198 -16.36 -3.78 9.39
CA ALA A 198 -14.93 -3.59 9.19
C ALA A 198 -14.57 -2.10 9.08
N VAL A 199 -15.31 -1.32 8.28
CA VAL A 199 -15.11 0.13 8.13
C VAL A 199 -15.29 0.86 9.48
N VAL A 200 -16.34 0.54 10.25
CA VAL A 200 -16.59 1.18 11.55
C VAL A 200 -15.46 0.87 12.52
N LEU A 201 -15.09 -0.40 12.66
CA LEU A 201 -14.06 -0.84 13.61
C LEU A 201 -12.71 -0.18 13.31
N THR A 202 -12.26 -0.21 12.05
CA THR A 202 -10.99 0.42 11.66
C THR A 202 -11.04 1.93 11.77
N THR A 203 -12.18 2.57 11.52
CA THR A 203 -12.35 4.01 11.74
C THR A 203 -12.17 4.38 13.21
N LEU A 204 -12.76 3.60 14.12
CA LEU A 204 -12.59 3.79 15.56
C LEU A 204 -11.13 3.60 15.99
N LEU A 205 -10.46 2.55 15.48
CA LEU A 205 -9.04 2.31 15.73
C LEU A 205 -8.16 3.47 15.23
N ASN A 206 -8.44 3.99 14.04
CA ASN A 206 -7.72 5.15 13.50
C ASN A 206 -7.94 6.42 14.34
N LEU A 207 -9.15 6.62 14.88
CA LEU A 207 -9.45 7.75 15.77
C LEU A 207 -8.79 7.62 17.15
N TRP A 208 -8.62 6.39 17.65
CA TRP A 208 -7.92 6.12 18.91
C TRP A 208 -6.39 6.22 18.81
N GLY A 209 -5.82 6.23 17.61
CA GLY A 209 -4.39 6.44 17.41
C GLY A 209 -3.55 5.24 17.86
N VAL A 210 -3.86 4.05 17.33
CA VAL A 210 -3.13 2.80 17.63
C VAL A 210 -1.65 2.93 17.23
N ARG A 211 -0.78 3.15 18.21
CA ARG A 211 0.69 3.22 18.04
C ARG A 211 1.31 1.88 17.62
N ALA A 212 0.56 0.77 17.73
CA ALA A 212 1.03 -0.59 17.45
C ALA A 212 0.93 -1.01 15.96
N ALA A 213 0.46 -0.15 15.06
CA ALA A 213 0.16 -0.52 13.67
C ALA A 213 1.33 -1.21 12.94
N ALA A 214 2.57 -0.72 13.04
CA ALA A 214 3.69 -1.28 12.29
C ALA A 214 4.02 -2.74 12.65
N ARG A 215 4.03 -3.09 13.96
CA ARG A 215 4.31 -4.46 14.42
C ARG A 215 3.21 -5.44 14.03
N VAL A 216 1.95 -4.99 14.13
CA VAL A 216 0.80 -5.78 13.72
C VAL A 216 0.84 -6.04 12.21
N GLY A 217 1.19 -5.04 11.40
CA GLY A 217 1.31 -5.22 9.95
C GLY A 217 2.32 -6.27 9.54
N PHE A 218 3.50 -6.31 10.19
CA PHE A 218 4.47 -7.38 9.95
C PHE A 218 3.94 -8.77 10.31
N ALA A 219 3.23 -8.91 11.43
CA ALA A 219 2.63 -10.18 11.84
C ALA A 219 1.53 -10.63 10.87
N VAL A 220 0.71 -9.69 10.38
CA VAL A 220 -0.32 -9.94 9.37
C VAL A 220 0.33 -10.44 8.08
N LEU A 221 1.34 -9.74 7.55
CA LEU A 221 2.05 -10.16 6.33
C LEU A 221 2.70 -11.54 6.48
N ALA A 222 3.36 -11.80 7.61
CA ALA A 222 3.98 -13.11 7.87
C ALA A 222 2.92 -14.23 7.89
N THR A 223 1.75 -13.95 8.45
CA THR A 223 0.61 -14.88 8.47
C THR A 223 0.08 -15.12 7.06
N GLU A 224 -0.11 -14.06 6.26
CA GLU A 224 -0.56 -14.20 4.86
C GLU A 224 0.40 -15.06 4.03
N ILE A 225 1.72 -14.83 4.17
CA ILE A 225 2.74 -15.63 3.48
C ILE A 225 2.70 -17.10 3.93
N ALA A 226 2.52 -17.34 5.24
CA ALA A 226 2.44 -18.70 5.77
C ALA A 226 1.18 -19.43 5.25
N VAL A 227 0.02 -18.78 5.28
CA VAL A 227 -1.25 -19.34 4.78
C VAL A 227 -1.17 -19.59 3.27
N LEU A 228 -0.59 -18.68 2.50
CA LEU A 228 -0.35 -18.88 1.08
C LEU A 228 0.56 -20.08 0.80
N LEU A 229 1.62 -20.26 1.59
CA LEU A 229 2.50 -21.43 1.48
C LEU A 229 1.76 -22.73 1.79
N VAL A 230 0.94 -22.75 2.85
CA VAL A 230 0.08 -23.89 3.19
C VAL A 230 -0.87 -24.20 2.04
N PHE A 231 -1.51 -23.18 1.45
CA PHE A 231 -2.34 -23.37 0.27
C PHE A 231 -1.57 -23.98 -0.91
N VAL A 232 -0.41 -23.44 -1.26
CA VAL A 232 0.41 -23.95 -2.38
C VAL A 232 0.78 -25.42 -2.17
N VAL A 233 1.22 -25.78 -0.96
CA VAL A 233 1.58 -27.17 -0.65
C VAL A 233 0.36 -28.09 -0.73
N SER A 234 -0.76 -27.70 -0.12
CA SER A 234 -2.00 -28.48 -0.16
C SER A 234 -2.52 -28.66 -1.58
N ALA A 235 -2.49 -27.60 -2.39
CA ALA A 235 -2.91 -27.65 -3.80
C ALA A 235 -2.05 -28.63 -4.61
N VAL A 236 -0.72 -28.57 -4.45
CA VAL A 236 0.19 -29.52 -5.12
C VAL A 236 -0.09 -30.96 -4.67
N VAL A 237 -0.35 -31.19 -3.39
CA VAL A 237 -0.69 -32.52 -2.87
C VAL A 237 -1.98 -33.05 -3.50
N VAL A 238 -3.03 -32.25 -3.60
CA VAL A 238 -4.29 -32.64 -4.26
C VAL A 238 -4.06 -32.92 -5.74
N LEU A 239 -3.35 -32.04 -6.45
CA LEU A 239 -3.07 -32.23 -7.88
C LEU A 239 -2.27 -33.51 -8.17
N VAL A 240 -1.38 -33.92 -7.25
CA VAL A 240 -0.61 -35.17 -7.38
C VAL A 240 -1.45 -36.41 -7.05
N ARG A 241 -2.39 -36.31 -6.09
CA ARG A 241 -3.22 -37.44 -5.65
C ARG A 241 -4.43 -37.69 -6.54
N ASP A 242 -5.16 -36.62 -6.83
CA ASP A 242 -6.50 -36.67 -7.42
C ASP A 242 -6.51 -36.13 -8.86
N GLY A 243 -5.44 -35.44 -9.27
CA GLY A 243 -5.34 -34.79 -10.58
C GLY A 243 -5.93 -33.39 -10.61
N ALA A 244 -5.82 -32.73 -11.76
CA ALA A 244 -6.42 -31.42 -12.00
C ALA A 244 -7.90 -31.57 -12.40
N ARG A 245 -8.77 -30.69 -11.90
CA ARG A 245 -10.20 -30.65 -12.30
C ARG A 245 -10.39 -30.01 -13.67
N ARG A 246 -9.58 -28.99 -13.96
CA ARG A 246 -9.48 -28.36 -15.29
C ARG A 246 -8.20 -28.80 -15.99
N ASP A 247 -8.15 -28.63 -17.32
CA ASP A 247 -6.94 -28.91 -18.09
C ASP A 247 -5.73 -28.13 -17.55
N TRP A 248 -4.55 -28.77 -17.51
CA TRP A 248 -3.32 -28.17 -16.99
C TRP A 248 -2.93 -26.84 -17.64
N TRP A 249 -3.37 -26.61 -18.87
CA TRP A 249 -3.10 -25.40 -19.64
C TRP A 249 -4.23 -24.39 -19.61
N SER A 250 -5.40 -24.73 -19.05
CA SER A 250 -6.53 -23.79 -18.97
C SER A 250 -6.18 -22.46 -18.31
N PRO A 251 -5.30 -22.38 -17.27
CA PRO A 251 -4.91 -21.10 -16.69
C PRO A 251 -4.18 -20.17 -17.69
N LEU A 252 -3.68 -20.68 -18.82
CA LEU A 252 -3.06 -19.90 -19.89
C LEU A 252 -3.95 -19.71 -21.12
N VAL A 253 -4.68 -20.73 -21.54
CA VAL A 253 -5.44 -20.71 -22.81
C VAL A 253 -6.95 -20.56 -22.62
N GLY A 254 -7.42 -20.56 -21.37
CA GLY A 254 -8.82 -20.61 -21.01
C GLY A 254 -9.35 -22.05 -20.92
N ASP A 255 -10.47 -22.22 -20.21
CA ASP A 255 -11.18 -23.50 -20.09
C ASP A 255 -12.33 -23.63 -21.13
N ALA A 256 -12.81 -22.49 -21.65
CA ALA A 256 -13.85 -22.43 -22.67
C ALA A 256 -13.31 -22.06 -24.06
N SER A 257 -12.86 -20.80 -24.22
CA SER A 257 -12.30 -20.31 -25.49
C SER A 257 -11.31 -19.17 -25.26
N PHE A 258 -10.20 -19.20 -25.98
CA PHE A 258 -9.19 -18.16 -25.89
C PHE A 258 -9.65 -16.87 -26.57
N SER A 259 -9.59 -15.75 -25.83
CA SER A 259 -9.80 -14.41 -26.38
C SER A 259 -8.77 -13.45 -25.81
N LEU A 260 -7.94 -12.89 -26.68
CA LEU A 260 -6.95 -11.89 -26.27
C LEU A 260 -7.62 -10.63 -25.70
N ALA A 261 -8.76 -10.22 -26.27
CA ALA A 261 -9.53 -9.08 -25.76
C ALA A 261 -10.06 -9.35 -24.34
N ALA A 262 -10.55 -10.57 -24.08
CA ALA A 262 -11.00 -10.99 -22.75
C ALA A 262 -9.86 -10.96 -21.72
N VAL A 263 -8.67 -11.45 -22.10
CA VAL A 263 -7.46 -11.36 -21.26
C VAL A 263 -7.10 -9.91 -20.96
N LEU A 264 -7.09 -9.02 -21.96
CA LEU A 264 -6.80 -7.60 -21.77
C LEU A 264 -7.84 -6.91 -20.87
N GLY A 265 -9.13 -7.25 -21.03
CA GLY A 265 -10.19 -6.77 -20.14
C GLY A 265 -10.06 -7.28 -18.71
N ALA A 266 -9.59 -8.50 -18.50
CA ALA A 266 -9.30 -9.03 -17.16
C ALA A 266 -8.04 -8.41 -16.54
N VAL A 267 -7.04 -8.01 -17.35
CA VAL A 267 -5.87 -7.29 -16.87
C VAL A 267 -6.27 -5.98 -16.19
N SER A 268 -7.35 -5.32 -16.61
CA SER A 268 -7.83 -4.10 -15.95
C SER A 268 -8.13 -4.29 -14.47
N VAL A 269 -8.67 -5.45 -14.10
CA VAL A 269 -8.99 -5.82 -12.72
C VAL A 269 -7.76 -6.38 -12.00
N ALA A 270 -6.89 -7.10 -12.70
CA ALA A 270 -5.69 -7.70 -12.10
C ALA A 270 -4.64 -6.65 -11.68
N VAL A 271 -4.63 -5.49 -12.33
CA VAL A 271 -3.77 -4.35 -11.98
C VAL A 271 -3.95 -3.94 -10.51
N LEU A 272 -5.18 -4.01 -9.97
CA LEU A 272 -5.46 -3.76 -8.56
C LEU A 272 -4.51 -4.50 -7.63
N SER A 273 -4.19 -5.76 -7.96
CA SER A 273 -3.33 -6.60 -7.11
C SER A 273 -1.89 -6.06 -7.01
N TYR A 274 -1.49 -5.17 -7.92
CA TYR A 274 -0.19 -4.52 -7.89
C TYR A 274 -0.24 -3.14 -7.26
N LEU A 275 -1.41 -2.51 -7.11
CA LEU A 275 -1.51 -1.19 -6.51
C LEU A 275 -0.95 -1.20 -5.09
N GLY A 276 -0.18 -0.16 -4.73
CA GLY A 276 0.59 -0.10 -3.49
C GLY A 276 2.08 -0.40 -3.63
N PHE A 277 2.53 -1.01 -4.74
CA PHE A 277 3.97 -1.21 -4.98
C PHE A 277 4.76 0.11 -4.99
N ASP A 278 4.11 1.19 -5.37
CA ASP A 278 4.70 2.51 -5.49
C ASP A 278 4.86 3.22 -4.15
N ALA A 279 4.18 2.78 -3.09
CA ALA A 279 4.41 3.26 -1.74
C ALA A 279 5.86 3.03 -1.29
N ILE A 280 6.56 2.04 -1.86
CA ILE A 280 7.99 1.80 -1.64
C ILE A 280 8.83 3.05 -1.98
N ALA A 281 8.42 3.82 -3.00
CA ALA A 281 9.12 5.03 -3.43
C ALA A 281 9.08 6.16 -2.39
N SER A 282 8.12 6.14 -1.45
CA SER A 282 8.02 7.12 -0.36
C SER A 282 9.17 7.01 0.66
N PHE A 283 9.79 5.84 0.79
CA PHE A 283 10.91 5.61 1.71
C PHE A 283 12.27 6.04 1.15
N ALA A 284 12.30 6.76 0.02
CA ALA A 284 13.55 7.15 -0.63
C ALA A 284 14.44 8.07 0.22
N GLU A 285 13.86 8.83 1.15
CA GLU A 285 14.62 9.64 2.12
C GLU A 285 15.11 8.84 3.34
N GLU A 286 14.39 7.79 3.73
CA GLU A 286 14.62 6.97 4.93
C GLU A 286 15.55 5.78 4.67
N VAL A 287 15.83 5.46 3.40
CA VAL A 287 16.68 4.32 3.04
C VAL A 287 18.17 4.63 3.22
N THR A 288 18.88 3.66 3.79
CA THR A 288 20.35 3.59 3.74
C THR A 288 20.81 3.29 2.31
N GLY A 289 21.84 3.95 1.79
CA GLY A 289 22.38 3.68 0.44
C GLY A 289 21.56 4.28 -0.73
N GLY A 290 20.62 5.18 -0.44
CA GLY A 290 20.00 6.08 -1.41
C GLY A 290 18.91 5.48 -2.31
N SER A 291 18.34 6.34 -3.15
CA SER A 291 17.18 6.05 -4.03
C SER A 291 17.39 4.90 -5.03
N ALA A 292 18.65 4.56 -5.36
CA ALA A 292 18.96 3.40 -6.20
C ALA A 292 18.57 2.07 -5.52
N LYS A 293 18.67 1.99 -4.18
CA LYS A 293 18.24 0.82 -3.42
C LYS A 293 16.72 0.70 -3.40
N VAL A 294 16.00 1.82 -3.29
CA VAL A 294 14.53 1.89 -3.41
C VAL A 294 14.07 1.40 -4.77
N ALA A 295 14.68 1.90 -5.85
CA ALA A 295 14.39 1.46 -7.21
C ALA A 295 14.55 -0.07 -7.39
N ARG A 296 15.60 -0.66 -6.80
CA ARG A 296 15.82 -2.11 -6.82
C ARG A 296 14.79 -2.88 -6.00
N ALA A 297 14.44 -2.39 -4.82
CA ALA A 297 13.43 -3.03 -3.95
C ALA A 297 12.07 -3.03 -4.63
N LEU A 298 11.70 -1.91 -5.26
CA LEU A 298 10.46 -1.75 -6.01
C LEU A 298 10.35 -2.79 -7.14
N LEU A 299 11.38 -2.91 -7.98
CA LEU A 299 11.41 -3.91 -9.07
C LEU A 299 11.40 -5.36 -8.53
N PHE A 300 12.12 -5.62 -7.44
CA PHE A 300 12.17 -6.94 -6.82
C PHE A 300 10.80 -7.35 -6.24
N CYS A 301 10.14 -6.46 -5.50
CA CYS A 301 8.82 -6.72 -4.92
C CYS A 301 7.78 -6.97 -6.01
N LEU A 302 7.80 -6.19 -7.10
CA LEU A 302 6.90 -6.41 -8.22
C LEU A 302 7.12 -7.80 -8.85
N ALA A 303 8.37 -8.17 -9.12
CA ALA A 303 8.68 -9.47 -9.70
C ALA A 303 8.28 -10.63 -8.78
N LEU A 304 8.57 -10.51 -7.48
CA LEU A 304 8.21 -11.50 -6.48
C LEU A 304 6.67 -11.64 -6.37
N ALA A 305 5.95 -10.52 -6.32
CA ALA A 305 4.49 -10.52 -6.30
C ALA A 305 3.91 -11.17 -7.56
N GLY A 306 4.42 -10.83 -8.74
CA GLY A 306 3.99 -11.44 -10.01
C GLY A 306 4.16 -12.96 -10.01
N VAL A 307 5.29 -13.47 -9.51
CA VAL A 307 5.50 -14.93 -9.36
C VAL A 307 4.48 -15.55 -8.41
N LEU A 308 4.23 -14.93 -7.24
CA LEU A 308 3.26 -15.43 -6.27
C LEU A 308 1.82 -15.39 -6.80
N PHE A 309 1.47 -14.35 -7.57
CA PHE A 309 0.13 -14.19 -8.14
C PHE A 309 -0.13 -15.20 -9.24
N VAL A 310 0.83 -15.41 -10.15
CA VAL A 310 0.74 -16.46 -11.17
C VAL A 310 0.67 -17.84 -10.52
N ALA A 311 1.53 -18.13 -9.55
CA ALA A 311 1.55 -19.45 -8.90
C ALA A 311 0.23 -19.78 -8.19
N GLN A 312 -0.30 -18.86 -7.38
CA GLN A 312 -1.52 -19.14 -6.62
C GLN A 312 -2.77 -19.24 -7.52
N THR A 313 -2.86 -18.37 -8.53
CA THR A 313 -4.01 -18.36 -9.44
C THR A 313 -3.99 -19.52 -10.42
N TRP A 314 -2.79 -19.96 -10.83
CA TRP A 314 -2.64 -21.20 -11.57
C TRP A 314 -3.16 -22.39 -10.77
N LEU A 315 -2.72 -22.53 -9.53
CA LEU A 315 -3.08 -23.67 -8.69
C LEU A 315 -4.58 -23.71 -8.39
N VAL A 316 -5.17 -22.59 -7.97
CA VAL A 316 -6.61 -22.56 -7.66
C VAL A 316 -7.47 -22.78 -8.91
N ALA A 317 -7.06 -22.27 -10.08
CA ALA A 317 -7.78 -22.51 -11.34
C ALA A 317 -7.81 -24.00 -11.73
N LEU A 318 -6.77 -24.78 -11.40
CA LEU A 318 -6.77 -26.23 -11.62
C LEU A 318 -7.63 -26.99 -10.62
N LEU A 319 -7.88 -26.41 -9.44
CA LEU A 319 -8.71 -26.99 -8.38
C LEU A 319 -10.18 -26.54 -8.44
N GLU A 320 -10.48 -25.53 -9.26
CA GLU A 320 -11.79 -24.90 -9.35
C GLU A 320 -12.85 -25.90 -9.89
N PRO A 321 -13.92 -26.20 -9.13
CA PRO A 321 -14.97 -27.12 -9.57
C PRO A 321 -15.92 -26.54 -10.62
N VAL A 322 -16.15 -25.22 -10.66
CA VAL A 322 -17.04 -24.61 -11.67
C VAL A 322 -16.25 -24.15 -12.89
N SER A 323 -16.89 -23.91 -14.02
CA SER A 323 -16.26 -23.33 -15.22
C SER A 323 -16.22 -21.80 -15.17
N SER A 324 -15.36 -21.19 -15.98
CA SER A 324 -15.33 -19.73 -16.11
C SER A 324 -16.68 -19.16 -16.59
N ALA A 325 -17.41 -19.92 -17.41
CA ALA A 325 -18.71 -19.53 -17.93
C ALA A 325 -19.79 -19.52 -16.83
N GLU A 326 -19.72 -20.44 -15.88
CA GLU A 326 -20.60 -20.46 -14.71
C GLU A 326 -20.31 -19.28 -13.78
N LEU A 327 -19.04 -18.95 -13.54
CA LEU A 327 -18.66 -17.76 -12.78
C LEU A 327 -19.07 -16.45 -13.48
N ALA A 328 -19.04 -16.42 -14.82
CA ALA A 328 -19.53 -15.29 -15.59
C ALA A 328 -21.07 -15.14 -15.52
N ALA A 329 -21.79 -16.26 -15.41
CA ALA A 329 -23.25 -16.27 -15.28
C ALA A 329 -23.75 -15.88 -13.88
N ASP A 330 -22.91 -16.00 -12.86
CA ASP A 330 -23.25 -15.72 -11.46
C ASP A 330 -22.21 -14.80 -10.78
N PRO A 331 -22.25 -13.48 -11.04
CA PRO A 331 -21.32 -12.52 -10.47
C PRO A 331 -21.25 -12.54 -8.94
N GLY A 332 -22.33 -12.93 -8.26
CA GLY A 332 -22.41 -12.99 -6.81
C GLY A 332 -21.39 -13.96 -6.19
N LYS A 333 -21.02 -15.02 -6.92
CA LYS A 333 -20.06 -16.06 -6.49
C LYS A 333 -18.60 -15.75 -6.83
N GLN A 334 -18.34 -14.74 -7.66
CA GLN A 334 -16.97 -14.44 -8.10
C GLN A 334 -16.04 -14.04 -6.95
N GLY A 335 -16.59 -13.37 -5.92
CA GLY A 335 -15.83 -12.98 -4.74
C GLY A 335 -15.45 -14.15 -3.82
N SER A 336 -16.27 -15.21 -3.78
CA SER A 336 -16.03 -16.39 -2.93
C SER A 336 -15.28 -17.51 -3.64
N ALA A 337 -15.19 -17.49 -4.97
CA ALA A 337 -14.66 -18.56 -5.82
C ALA A 337 -13.34 -19.18 -5.32
N PHE A 338 -12.39 -18.37 -4.86
CA PHE A 338 -11.12 -18.91 -4.34
C PHE A 338 -11.34 -19.79 -3.11
N TYR A 339 -12.19 -19.35 -2.17
CA TYR A 339 -12.49 -20.12 -0.97
C TYR A 339 -13.31 -21.36 -1.32
N ASP A 340 -14.30 -21.23 -2.21
CA ASP A 340 -15.16 -22.33 -2.66
C ASP A 340 -14.33 -23.45 -3.34
N ALA A 341 -13.34 -23.09 -4.17
CA ALA A 341 -12.41 -24.05 -4.77
C ALA A 341 -11.56 -24.78 -3.74
N VAL A 342 -11.09 -24.05 -2.71
CA VAL A 342 -10.31 -24.62 -1.61
C VAL A 342 -11.15 -25.57 -0.77
N ASP A 343 -12.39 -25.19 -0.44
CA ASP A 343 -13.33 -26.04 0.30
C ASP A 343 -13.62 -27.34 -0.47
N ALA A 344 -13.97 -27.21 -1.76
CA ALA A 344 -14.31 -28.35 -2.60
C ALA A 344 -13.16 -29.34 -2.85
N SER A 345 -11.90 -28.85 -2.85
CA SER A 345 -10.74 -29.65 -3.25
C SER A 345 -9.80 -30.03 -2.11
N VAL A 346 -9.68 -29.21 -1.07
CA VAL A 346 -8.78 -29.46 0.07
C VAL A 346 -9.57 -29.69 1.37
N GLY A 347 -10.61 -28.89 1.60
CA GLY A 347 -11.50 -28.99 2.75
C GLY A 347 -11.65 -27.71 3.57
N ASP A 348 -12.66 -27.73 4.43
CA ASP A 348 -13.14 -26.67 5.30
C ASP A 348 -12.04 -25.97 6.12
N TRP A 349 -11.09 -26.73 6.67
CA TRP A 349 -10.02 -26.17 7.51
C TRP A 349 -9.13 -25.17 6.76
N LEU A 350 -8.85 -25.42 5.47
CA LEU A 350 -8.02 -24.52 4.66
C LEU A 350 -8.86 -23.38 4.11
N HIS A 351 -10.12 -23.66 3.76
CA HIS A 351 -11.11 -22.64 3.44
C HIS A 351 -11.17 -21.58 4.56
N ASP A 352 -11.38 -22.02 5.80
CA ASP A 352 -11.50 -21.14 6.96
C ASP A 352 -10.21 -20.38 7.24
N LEU A 353 -9.05 -21.06 7.09
CA LEU A 353 -7.75 -20.43 7.30
C LEU A 353 -7.47 -19.33 6.27
N VAL A 354 -7.75 -19.58 4.98
CA VAL A 354 -7.57 -18.60 3.90
C VAL A 354 -8.54 -17.44 4.07
N ALA A 355 -9.82 -17.72 4.36
CA ALA A 355 -10.83 -16.70 4.59
C ALA A 355 -10.50 -15.82 5.80
N ALA A 356 -10.13 -16.42 6.95
CA ALA A 356 -9.75 -15.65 8.15
C ALA A 356 -8.50 -14.79 7.90
N SER A 357 -7.48 -15.36 7.26
CA SER A 357 -6.26 -14.62 6.94
C SER A 357 -6.55 -13.46 5.97
N LYS A 358 -7.39 -13.67 4.95
CA LYS A 358 -7.76 -12.64 3.99
C LYS A 358 -8.63 -11.55 4.62
N ALA A 359 -9.54 -11.90 5.53
CA ALA A 359 -10.35 -10.95 6.27
C ALA A 359 -9.50 -10.01 7.13
N ILE A 360 -8.58 -10.58 7.92
CA ILE A 360 -7.67 -9.82 8.79
C ILE A 360 -6.70 -8.98 7.96
N GLY A 361 -6.11 -9.57 6.91
CA GLY A 361 -5.18 -8.90 6.01
C GLY A 361 -5.79 -7.68 5.33
N ALA A 362 -6.96 -7.86 4.73
CA ALA A 362 -7.65 -6.79 4.02
C ALA A 362 -8.16 -5.69 4.98
N ALA A 363 -8.70 -6.05 6.15
CA ALA A 363 -9.10 -5.06 7.16
C ALA A 363 -7.89 -4.23 7.67
N PHE A 364 -6.73 -4.85 7.84
CA PHE A 364 -5.51 -4.16 8.24
C PHE A 364 -4.97 -3.24 7.13
N ALA A 365 -4.98 -3.69 5.88
CA ALA A 365 -4.63 -2.86 4.72
C ALA A 365 -5.57 -1.64 4.61
N ALA A 366 -6.87 -1.85 4.80
CA ALA A 366 -7.87 -0.80 4.77
C ALA A 366 -7.69 0.22 5.91
N LEU A 367 -7.33 -0.23 7.12
CA LEU A 367 -6.97 0.64 8.26
C LEU A 367 -5.84 1.60 7.88
N ALA A 368 -4.75 1.07 7.28
CA ALA A 368 -3.61 1.86 6.85
C ALA A 368 -3.97 2.82 5.69
N GLY A 369 -4.67 2.33 4.68
CA GLY A 369 -5.11 3.12 3.52
C GLY A 369 -6.06 4.25 3.91
N GLN A 370 -7.01 4.00 4.81
CA GLN A 370 -7.93 5.03 5.30
C GLN A 370 -7.19 6.13 6.07
N ALA A 371 -6.17 5.78 6.86
CA ALA A 371 -5.31 6.75 7.53
C ALA A 371 -4.52 7.60 6.52
N ALA A 372 -3.99 6.98 5.45
CA ALA A 372 -3.29 7.68 4.38
C ALA A 372 -4.21 8.64 3.60
N GLY A 373 -5.40 8.17 3.20
CA GLY A 373 -6.42 8.99 2.52
C GLY A 373 -6.86 10.18 3.37
N GLY A 374 -7.06 9.98 4.69
CA GLY A 374 -7.36 11.06 5.63
C GLY A 374 -6.26 12.13 5.71
N ARG A 375 -4.98 11.71 5.71
CA ARG A 375 -3.83 12.65 5.69
C ARG A 375 -3.72 13.41 4.38
N LEU A 376 -4.03 12.77 3.25
CA LEU A 376 -4.05 13.41 1.94
C LEU A 376 -5.13 14.50 1.87
N LEU A 377 -6.35 14.20 2.29
CA LEU A 377 -7.46 15.17 2.37
C LEU A 377 -7.13 16.34 3.32
N PHE A 378 -6.49 16.06 4.45
CA PHE A 378 -6.01 17.08 5.38
C PHE A 378 -4.97 18.01 4.74
N ALA A 379 -3.96 17.46 4.07
CA ALA A 379 -2.93 18.24 3.40
C ALA A 379 -3.53 19.14 2.30
N MET A 380 -4.46 18.61 1.51
CA MET A 380 -5.17 19.40 0.49
C MET A 380 -6.08 20.48 1.10
N GLY A 381 -6.71 20.20 2.23
CA GLY A 381 -7.48 21.19 2.98
C GLY A 381 -6.59 22.34 3.49
N ARG A 382 -5.39 22.03 3.99
CA ARG A 382 -4.39 23.01 4.44
C ARG A 382 -3.90 23.89 3.29
N ASP A 383 -3.69 23.29 2.13
CA ASP A 383 -3.24 23.98 0.92
C ASP A 383 -4.39 24.73 0.21
N ARG A 384 -5.58 24.82 0.85
CA ARG A 384 -6.81 25.44 0.34
C ARG A 384 -7.26 24.89 -1.01
N ARG A 385 -6.88 23.64 -1.31
CA ARG A 385 -7.35 22.90 -2.50
C ARG A 385 -8.74 22.31 -2.28
N LEU A 386 -9.07 22.01 -1.02
CA LEU A 386 -10.36 21.52 -0.53
C LEU A 386 -10.89 22.42 0.61
N PRO A 387 -12.14 22.25 1.08
CA PRO A 387 -12.68 23.06 2.18
C PRO A 387 -11.77 23.07 3.41
N HIS A 388 -11.50 24.26 3.96
CA HIS A 388 -10.58 24.46 5.09
C HIS A 388 -10.98 23.68 6.36
N LEU A 389 -12.24 23.22 6.47
CA LEU A 389 -12.65 22.35 7.58
C LEU A 389 -11.83 21.05 7.64
N LEU A 390 -11.35 20.54 6.50
CA LEU A 390 -10.51 19.34 6.42
C LEU A 390 -9.10 19.57 7.00
N ALA A 391 -8.66 20.83 7.11
CA ALA A 391 -7.37 21.20 7.69
C ALA A 391 -7.38 21.26 9.23
N ARG A 392 -8.50 20.91 9.88
CA ARG A 392 -8.60 20.91 11.36
C ARG A 392 -8.05 19.62 11.94
N THR A 393 -7.18 19.74 12.94
CA THR A 393 -6.69 18.63 13.77
C THR A 393 -7.28 18.70 15.17
N ASP A 394 -7.53 17.54 15.77
CA ASP A 394 -7.87 17.40 17.19
C ASP A 394 -6.96 16.31 17.79
N GLY A 395 -6.19 16.66 18.82
CA GLY A 395 -5.17 15.77 19.40
C GLY A 395 -4.07 15.32 18.42
N GLY A 396 -3.78 16.11 17.39
CA GLY A 396 -2.82 15.77 16.32
C GLY A 396 -3.38 14.86 15.22
N VAL A 397 -4.65 14.42 15.33
CA VAL A 397 -5.33 13.59 14.32
C VAL A 397 -6.26 14.49 13.48
N PRO A 398 -6.22 14.44 12.13
CA PRO A 398 -7.13 15.19 11.28
C PRO A 398 -8.52 14.52 11.23
N ARG A 399 -9.24 14.56 12.36
CA ARG A 399 -10.49 13.81 12.56
C ARG A 399 -11.54 14.07 11.47
N VAL A 400 -11.73 15.33 11.07
CA VAL A 400 -12.73 15.67 10.03
C VAL A 400 -12.35 15.05 8.69
N ALA A 401 -11.08 15.17 8.27
CA ALA A 401 -10.62 14.58 7.01
C ALA A 401 -10.69 13.05 7.04
N LEU A 402 -10.34 12.43 8.17
CA LEU A 402 -10.46 10.99 8.36
C LEU A 402 -11.92 10.53 8.31
N LEU A 403 -12.85 11.23 8.96
CA LEU A 403 -14.27 10.89 8.93
C LEU A 403 -14.89 11.06 7.54
N VAL A 404 -14.51 12.11 6.81
CA VAL A 404 -14.94 12.29 5.41
C VAL A 404 -14.42 11.15 4.53
N SER A 405 -13.13 10.80 4.67
CA SER A 405 -12.54 9.66 3.99
C SER A 405 -13.28 8.35 4.29
N ALA A 406 -13.51 8.08 5.59
CA ALA A 406 -14.24 6.90 6.05
C ALA A 406 -15.68 6.87 5.54
N THR A 407 -16.35 8.03 5.44
CA THR A 407 -17.73 8.11 4.93
C THR A 407 -17.78 7.80 3.44
N VAL A 408 -16.88 8.37 2.64
CA VAL A 408 -16.80 8.06 1.19
C VAL A 408 -16.51 6.57 1.00
N THR A 409 -15.55 6.05 1.77
CA THR A 409 -15.17 4.64 1.75
C THR A 409 -16.34 3.74 2.13
N MET A 410 -17.08 4.07 3.21
CA MET A 410 -18.25 3.33 3.65
C MET A 410 -19.31 3.25 2.56
N VAL A 411 -19.63 4.40 1.94
CA VAL A 411 -20.65 4.47 0.88
C VAL A 411 -20.23 3.61 -0.31
N ALA A 412 -18.99 3.74 -0.77
CA ALA A 412 -18.49 2.97 -1.91
C ALA A 412 -18.44 1.45 -1.61
N ALA A 413 -17.92 1.06 -0.44
CA ALA A 413 -17.76 -0.34 -0.05
C ALA A 413 -19.11 -1.03 0.15
N VAL A 414 -20.05 -0.40 0.88
CA VAL A 414 -21.38 -0.96 1.11
C VAL A 414 -22.22 -0.96 -0.16
N TRP A 415 -22.11 0.08 -1.00
CA TRP A 415 -22.76 0.09 -2.31
C TRP A 415 -22.31 -1.11 -3.17
N ALA A 416 -21.00 -1.37 -3.22
CA ALA A 416 -20.45 -2.52 -3.93
C ALA A 416 -20.88 -3.84 -3.29
N ALA A 417 -20.79 -3.97 -1.96
CA ALA A 417 -21.12 -5.21 -1.25
C ALA A 417 -22.60 -5.64 -1.40
N ARG A 418 -23.52 -4.71 -1.68
CA ARG A 418 -24.95 -5.02 -1.87
C ARG A 418 -25.30 -5.46 -3.29
N ARG A 419 -24.34 -5.49 -4.21
CA ARG A 419 -24.56 -5.84 -5.62
C ARG A 419 -23.69 -7.03 -5.99
N ASP A 420 -24.20 -7.89 -6.86
CA ASP A 420 -23.47 -9.08 -7.31
C ASP A 420 -22.28 -8.71 -8.21
N ASP A 421 -22.43 -7.67 -9.02
CA ASP A 421 -21.37 -7.12 -9.87
C ASP A 421 -20.54 -6.01 -9.19
N GLY A 422 -20.83 -5.70 -7.92
CA GLY A 422 -20.28 -4.53 -7.25
C GLY A 422 -18.76 -4.56 -7.05
N LEU A 423 -18.19 -5.77 -6.92
CA LEU A 423 -16.74 -5.94 -6.82
C LEU A 423 -16.04 -5.45 -8.09
N ASP A 424 -16.42 -5.96 -9.27
CA ASP A 424 -15.81 -5.59 -10.56
C ASP A 424 -15.88 -4.08 -10.83
N HIS A 425 -17.05 -3.47 -10.56
CA HIS A 425 -17.23 -2.03 -10.71
C HIS A 425 -16.34 -1.22 -9.78
N LEU A 426 -16.28 -1.58 -8.49
CA LEU A 426 -15.48 -0.85 -7.51
C LEU A 426 -13.99 -0.94 -7.83
N VAL A 427 -13.51 -2.14 -8.20
CA VAL A 427 -12.13 -2.36 -8.61
C VAL A 427 -11.80 -1.56 -9.86
N SER A 428 -12.63 -1.63 -10.89
CA SER A 428 -12.43 -0.89 -12.14
C SER A 428 -12.33 0.63 -11.91
N VAL A 429 -13.15 1.21 -11.04
CA VAL A 429 -13.11 2.65 -10.71
C VAL A 429 -11.77 3.04 -10.05
N VAL A 430 -11.27 2.21 -9.13
CA VAL A 430 -9.99 2.40 -8.45
C VAL A 430 -8.84 2.38 -9.46
N ASP A 431 -8.83 1.36 -10.33
CA ASP A 431 -7.78 1.17 -11.34
C ASP A 431 -7.72 2.33 -12.33
N VAL A 432 -8.86 2.87 -12.80
CA VAL A 432 -8.86 4.05 -13.69
C VAL A 432 -8.16 5.25 -13.06
N GLY A 433 -8.35 5.48 -11.77
CA GLY A 433 -7.67 6.53 -11.01
C GLY A 433 -6.16 6.35 -10.99
N ALA A 434 -5.70 5.18 -10.54
CA ALA A 434 -4.29 4.85 -10.41
C ALA A 434 -3.57 4.83 -11.78
N LEU A 435 -4.16 4.14 -12.76
CA LEU A 435 -3.58 3.98 -14.09
C LEU A 435 -3.43 5.32 -14.82
N THR A 436 -4.39 6.24 -14.68
CA THR A 436 -4.28 7.58 -15.26
C THR A 436 -3.08 8.34 -14.66
N ALA A 437 -2.85 8.22 -13.35
CA ALA A 437 -1.67 8.81 -12.72
C ALA A 437 -0.37 8.16 -13.25
N PHE A 438 -0.35 6.84 -13.43
CA PHE A 438 0.81 6.14 -13.99
C PHE A 438 1.08 6.46 -15.47
N VAL A 439 0.06 6.77 -16.27
CA VAL A 439 0.27 7.31 -17.63
C VAL A 439 1.04 8.65 -17.55
N LEU A 440 0.68 9.52 -16.60
CA LEU A 440 1.42 10.78 -16.39
C LEU A 440 2.83 10.54 -15.83
N LEU A 441 3.05 9.47 -15.05
CA LEU A 441 4.40 9.05 -14.66
C LEU A 441 5.24 8.70 -15.89
N HIS A 442 4.73 7.88 -16.80
CA HIS A 442 5.44 7.52 -18.03
C HIS A 442 5.76 8.76 -18.87
N ALA A 443 4.79 9.65 -19.03
CA ALA A 443 5.00 10.93 -19.70
C ALA A 443 6.07 11.78 -18.97
N SER A 444 6.14 11.72 -17.64
CA SER A 444 7.14 12.46 -16.87
C SER A 444 8.57 11.98 -17.09
N VAL A 445 8.78 10.67 -17.31
CA VAL A 445 10.10 10.12 -17.67
C VAL A 445 10.53 10.68 -19.03
N VAL A 446 9.64 10.63 -20.03
CA VAL A 446 9.91 11.17 -21.37
C VAL A 446 10.16 12.69 -21.30
N GLY A 447 9.33 13.41 -20.54
CA GLY A 447 9.45 14.85 -20.33
C GLY A 447 10.79 15.25 -19.71
N TRP A 448 11.23 14.54 -18.67
CA TRP A 448 12.50 14.82 -17.98
C TRP A 448 13.73 14.49 -18.84
N PHE A 449 13.81 13.26 -19.34
CA PHE A 449 15.02 12.75 -19.99
C PHE A 449 15.09 13.11 -21.48
N ALA A 450 13.99 13.04 -22.22
CA ALA A 450 14.01 13.20 -23.67
C ALA A 450 13.69 14.63 -24.14
N VAL A 451 12.70 15.29 -23.51
CA VAL A 451 12.27 16.64 -23.89
C VAL A 451 13.16 17.70 -23.24
N ARG A 452 13.27 17.69 -21.91
CA ARG A 452 14.08 18.68 -21.18
C ARG A 452 15.58 18.40 -21.27
N ARG A 453 15.98 17.14 -21.55
CA ARG A 453 17.37 16.68 -21.55
C ARG A 453 18.16 17.09 -20.31
N ALA A 454 17.49 17.04 -19.15
CA ALA A 454 18.03 17.56 -17.89
C ALA A 454 19.31 16.85 -17.42
N GLU A 455 19.55 15.61 -17.88
CA GLU A 455 20.72 14.79 -17.56
C GLU A 455 21.56 14.45 -18.82
N GLY A 456 21.39 15.20 -19.91
CA GLY A 456 22.07 14.94 -21.18
C GLY A 456 21.26 14.07 -22.16
N PRO A 457 21.91 13.43 -23.15
CA PRO A 457 21.21 12.66 -24.18
C PRO A 457 20.51 11.42 -23.56
N PRO A 458 19.22 11.20 -23.88
CA PRO A 458 18.46 10.11 -23.29
C PRO A 458 18.90 8.75 -23.84
N HIS A 459 18.84 7.73 -22.99
CA HIS A 459 18.91 6.34 -23.43
C HIS A 459 17.55 5.94 -24.03
N VAL A 460 17.42 5.96 -25.35
CA VAL A 460 16.16 5.79 -26.10
C VAL A 460 15.30 4.62 -25.58
N LEU A 461 15.90 3.44 -25.37
CA LEU A 461 15.16 2.27 -24.87
C LEU A 461 14.54 2.49 -23.48
N LYS A 462 15.29 3.09 -22.55
CA LYS A 462 14.90 3.25 -21.13
C LYS A 462 14.04 4.47 -20.90
N HIS A 463 14.30 5.54 -21.64
CA HIS A 463 13.72 6.86 -21.39
C HIS A 463 12.62 7.25 -22.37
N VAL A 464 12.45 6.50 -23.47
CA VAL A 464 11.41 6.76 -24.49
C VAL A 464 10.60 5.50 -24.75
N VAL A 465 11.22 4.42 -25.25
CA VAL A 465 10.49 3.22 -25.68
C VAL A 465 9.75 2.56 -24.51
N ALA A 466 10.46 2.24 -23.42
CA ALA A 466 9.83 1.60 -22.27
C ALA A 466 8.67 2.42 -21.65
N PRO A 467 8.82 3.74 -21.40
CA PRO A 467 7.70 4.55 -20.92
C PRO A 467 6.54 4.68 -21.92
N VAL A 468 6.82 4.82 -23.22
CA VAL A 468 5.76 4.94 -24.24
C VAL A 468 4.98 3.64 -24.38
N VAL A 469 5.67 2.49 -24.40
CA VAL A 469 5.02 1.17 -24.41
C VAL A 469 4.20 0.98 -23.13
N GLY A 470 4.77 1.31 -21.97
CA GLY A 470 4.05 1.28 -20.70
C GLY A 470 2.78 2.13 -20.73
N ALA A 471 2.87 3.38 -21.16
CA ALA A 471 1.73 4.28 -21.30
C ALA A 471 0.67 3.73 -22.26
N ALA A 472 1.07 3.17 -23.41
CA ALA A 472 0.15 2.59 -24.37
C ALA A 472 -0.60 1.38 -23.78
N ILE A 473 0.08 0.51 -23.03
CA ILE A 473 -0.54 -0.62 -22.33
C ILE A 473 -1.55 -0.10 -21.30
N LEU A 474 -1.17 0.87 -20.46
CA LEU A 474 -2.09 1.40 -19.45
C LEU A 474 -3.31 2.09 -20.08
N LEU A 475 -3.13 2.80 -21.19
CA LEU A 475 -4.25 3.39 -21.93
C LEU A 475 -5.19 2.32 -22.50
N ALA A 476 -4.65 1.24 -23.07
CA ALA A 476 -5.48 0.12 -23.53
C ALA A 476 -6.27 -0.50 -22.38
N VAL A 477 -5.64 -0.68 -21.22
CA VAL A 477 -6.31 -1.20 -20.02
C VAL A 477 -7.42 -0.27 -19.51
N ILE A 478 -7.19 1.05 -19.52
CA ILE A 478 -8.24 2.05 -19.15
C ILE A 478 -9.42 2.00 -20.12
N VAL A 479 -9.18 1.78 -21.42
CA VAL A 479 -10.24 1.67 -22.44
C VAL A 479 -11.10 0.40 -22.25
N GLU A 480 -10.53 -0.66 -21.68
CA GLU A 480 -11.26 -1.91 -21.37
C GLU A 480 -11.88 -1.93 -19.95
N ALA A 481 -11.67 -0.88 -19.15
CA ALA A 481 -12.35 -0.72 -17.86
C ALA A 481 -13.87 -0.55 -18.05
N SER A 482 -14.66 -0.84 -17.00
CA SER A 482 -16.12 -0.69 -17.08
C SER A 482 -16.54 0.73 -17.48
N VAL A 483 -17.68 0.85 -18.17
CA VAL A 483 -18.18 2.15 -18.62
C VAL A 483 -18.40 3.09 -17.43
N GLU A 484 -18.89 2.53 -16.32
CA GLU A 484 -19.05 3.23 -15.04
C GLU A 484 -17.71 3.78 -14.53
N ALA A 485 -16.65 2.96 -14.55
CA ALA A 485 -15.31 3.39 -14.15
C ALA A 485 -14.76 4.50 -15.04
N GLN A 486 -14.96 4.41 -16.35
CA GLN A 486 -14.57 5.45 -17.30
C GLN A 486 -15.32 6.76 -17.05
N VAL A 487 -16.64 6.69 -16.84
CA VAL A 487 -17.47 7.87 -16.53
C VAL A 487 -17.01 8.50 -15.23
N VAL A 488 -16.81 7.71 -14.16
CA VAL A 488 -16.31 8.23 -12.88
C VAL A 488 -14.94 8.87 -13.04
N GLY A 489 -14.02 8.22 -13.77
CA GLY A 489 -12.69 8.77 -14.04
C GLY A 489 -12.72 10.09 -14.81
N VAL A 490 -13.55 10.20 -15.85
CA VAL A 490 -13.71 11.43 -16.65
C VAL A 490 -14.36 12.54 -15.84
N VAL A 491 -15.41 12.25 -15.07
CA VAL A 491 -16.05 13.23 -14.18
C VAL A 491 -15.07 13.70 -13.13
N TRP A 492 -14.33 12.78 -12.50
CA TRP A 492 -13.31 13.11 -11.50
C TRP A 492 -12.21 13.99 -12.07
N LEU A 493 -11.67 13.64 -13.25
CA LEU A 493 -10.71 14.46 -13.98
C LEU A 493 -11.28 15.86 -14.29
N GLY A 494 -12.52 15.93 -14.77
CA GLY A 494 -13.23 17.17 -15.06
C GLY A 494 -13.32 18.08 -13.85
N VAL A 495 -13.70 17.54 -12.68
CA VAL A 495 -13.70 18.29 -11.41
C VAL A 495 -12.31 18.79 -11.07
N GLY A 496 -11.27 17.94 -11.22
CA GLY A 496 -9.88 18.34 -10.99
C GLY A 496 -9.43 19.50 -11.88
N LEU A 497 -9.80 19.47 -13.16
CA LEU A 497 -9.49 20.56 -14.10
C LEU A 497 -10.21 21.87 -13.75
N VAL A 498 -11.47 21.80 -13.30
CA VAL A 498 -12.21 22.97 -12.82
C VAL A 498 -11.54 23.57 -11.57
N VAL A 499 -11.16 22.73 -10.60
CA VAL A 499 -10.45 23.15 -9.39
C VAL A 499 -9.12 23.83 -9.75
N LEU A 500 -8.37 23.23 -10.68
CA LEU A 500 -7.10 23.79 -11.17
C LEU A 500 -7.30 25.15 -11.84
N ALA A 501 -8.32 25.30 -12.69
CA ALA A 501 -8.62 26.55 -13.38
C ALA A 501 -9.04 27.67 -12.43
N VAL A 502 -9.93 27.39 -11.47
CA VAL A 502 -10.38 28.37 -10.46
C VAL A 502 -9.23 28.86 -9.59
N GLN A 503 -8.31 27.96 -9.22
CA GLN A 503 -7.15 28.29 -8.38
C GLN A 503 -6.01 28.96 -9.17
N GLY A 504 -5.90 28.68 -10.46
CA GLY A 504 -5.02 29.44 -11.36
C GLY A 504 -5.47 30.89 -11.47
N ALA A 505 -6.78 31.11 -11.68
CA ALA A 505 -7.36 32.44 -11.82
C ALA A 505 -7.28 33.31 -10.56
N SER A 506 -7.27 32.70 -9.37
CA SER A 506 -7.15 33.41 -8.08
C SER A 506 -5.71 33.78 -7.70
N ARG A 507 -4.69 33.20 -8.35
CA ARG A 507 -3.27 33.55 -8.16
C ARG A 507 -2.77 34.65 -9.08
N THR A 508 -3.50 34.90 -10.17
CA THR A 508 -3.23 35.97 -11.15
C THR A 508 -3.95 37.29 -10.81
N ARG A 509 -4.81 37.29 -9.80
CA ARG A 509 -5.39 38.50 -9.17
C ARG A 509 -4.69 38.74 -7.84
#